data_AF-A0A9D6GRU2-F1
#
_entry.id   AF-A0A9D6GRU2-F1
#
_cell.length_a   1.000
_cell.length_b   1.000
_cell.length_c   1.000
_cell.angle_alpha   90.00
_cell.angle_beta   90.00
_cell.angle_gamma   90.00
#
_symmetry.space_group_name_H-M   'P 1'
#
loop_
_entity.id
_entity.type
_entity.pdbx_description
1 polymer ?
#
loop_
_entity_poly.entity_id
_entity_poly.type
_entity_poly.pdbx_seq_one_letter_code
_entity_poly.pdbx_strand_id
1 'polypeptide(L)'
;MSNVIPLFKDQGKKQRPSLQKLDAFRKGLEEGGVVMISLDTTQPGVSLPSRLMNLECVSLNYSHRYNLPDFGYDEAGVSATLSFDEGFFYCMVPWISVFRVGDCVWQEK
;
A
#
# COMPACT_ATOMS: atom_id res chain seq x y z
N MET A 1 -54.02 -9.41 9.59
CA MET A 1 -53.43 -8.27 10.30
C MET A 1 -51.92 -8.37 10.16
N SER A 2 -51.32 -7.28 9.73
CA SER A 2 -50.07 -7.20 8.97
C SER A 2 -48.82 -7.48 9.79
N ASN A 3 -47.99 -8.41 9.33
CA ASN A 3 -46.59 -8.52 9.72
C ASN A 3 -45.76 -7.90 8.59
N VAL A 4 -45.19 -6.71 8.83
CA VAL A 4 -44.15 -6.16 7.96
C VAL A 4 -42.91 -5.85 8.78
N ILE A 5 -41.88 -6.61 8.41
CA ILE A 5 -40.50 -6.70 8.88
C ILE A 5 -39.86 -5.30 8.96
N PRO A 6 -39.02 -5.01 9.97
CA PRO A 6 -38.31 -3.74 10.05
C PRO A 6 -37.37 -3.58 8.84
N LEU A 7 -37.52 -2.43 8.18
CA LEU A 7 -36.69 -1.92 7.10
C LEU A 7 -35.21 -1.95 7.52
N PHE A 8 -34.44 -2.73 6.79
CA PHE A 8 -32.98 -2.82 6.70
C PHE A 8 -32.17 -1.91 7.64
N LYS A 9 -31.43 -2.55 8.55
CA LYS A 9 -30.29 -1.95 9.25
C LYS A 9 -29.31 -1.38 8.22
N ASP A 10 -29.03 -0.08 8.32
CA ASP A 10 -27.92 0.59 7.66
C ASP A 10 -26.61 -0.06 8.13
N GLN A 11 -26.12 -1.03 7.33
CA GLN A 11 -24.85 -1.70 7.56
C GLN A 11 -23.74 -0.88 6.89
N GLY A 12 -23.02 -0.11 7.70
CA GLY A 12 -21.59 0.17 7.56
C GLY A 12 -21.12 0.71 6.21
N LYS A 13 -20.74 2.00 6.20
CA LYS A 13 -19.97 2.66 5.14
C LYS A 13 -18.92 1.69 4.53
N LYS A 14 -19.18 1.15 3.34
CA LYS A 14 -18.17 0.44 2.53
C LYS A 14 -17.13 1.46 2.08
N GLN A 15 -16.14 1.73 2.93
CA GLN A 15 -15.04 2.63 2.62
C GLN A 15 -14.25 2.02 1.45
N ARG A 16 -13.94 2.82 0.43
CA ARG A 16 -13.24 2.36 -0.79
C ARG A 16 -11.97 1.59 -0.39
N PRO A 17 -11.66 0.43 -1.00
CA PRO A 17 -10.50 -0.39 -0.62
C PRO A 17 -9.17 0.38 -0.60
N SER A 18 -9.03 1.41 -1.44
CA SER A 18 -7.85 2.29 -1.46
C SER A 18 -7.70 3.13 -0.19
N LEU A 19 -8.80 3.68 0.35
CA LEU A 19 -8.77 4.49 1.57
C LEU A 19 -8.36 3.65 2.80
N GLN A 20 -8.83 2.41 2.87
CA GLN A 20 -8.44 1.51 3.97
C GLN A 20 -6.94 1.17 3.92
N LYS A 21 -6.38 0.97 2.71
CA LYS A 21 -4.95 0.70 2.51
C LYS A 21 -4.11 1.94 2.85
N LEU A 22 -4.55 3.13 2.42
CA LEU A 22 -3.92 4.40 2.77
C LEU A 22 -3.91 4.64 4.29
N ASP A 23 -5.04 4.44 4.95
CA ASP A 23 -5.15 4.60 6.41
C ASP A 23 -4.22 3.62 7.15
N ALA A 24 -4.15 2.35 6.71
CA ALA A 24 -3.23 1.37 7.27
C ALA A 24 -1.75 1.74 7.03
N PHE A 25 -1.43 2.26 5.85
CA PHE A 25 -0.07 2.67 5.49
C PHE A 25 0.39 3.86 6.34
N ARG A 26 -0.46 4.90 6.44
CA ARG A 26 -0.22 6.07 7.29
C ARG A 26 -0.02 5.66 8.75
N LYS A 27 -0.92 4.82 9.27
CA LYS A 27 -0.83 4.33 10.65
C LYS A 27 0.49 3.59 10.91
N GLY A 28 0.92 2.71 9.99
CA GLY A 28 2.19 2.00 10.10
C GLY A 28 3.41 2.93 10.13
N LEU A 29 3.39 3.99 9.32
CA LEU A 29 4.43 5.02 9.34
C LEU A 29 4.46 5.80 10.66
N GLU A 30 3.31 6.18 11.19
CA GLU A 30 3.19 6.96 12.43
C GLU A 30 3.60 6.16 13.67
N GLU A 31 3.18 4.89 13.77
CA GLU A 31 3.42 4.05 14.95
C GLU A 31 4.78 3.32 14.90
N GLY A 32 5.13 2.72 13.76
CA GLY A 32 6.33 1.88 13.61
C GLY A 32 7.55 2.64 13.04
N GLY A 33 7.32 3.76 12.36
CA GLY A 33 8.35 4.54 11.68
C GLY A 33 8.80 3.92 10.34
N VAL A 34 8.51 2.65 10.08
CA VAL A 34 8.69 1.96 8.79
C VAL A 34 7.42 1.17 8.51
N VAL A 35 7.02 1.09 7.25
CA VAL A 35 5.90 0.26 6.80
C VAL A 35 6.34 -0.54 5.59
N MET A 36 5.98 -1.82 5.57
CA MET A 36 6.17 -2.67 4.40
C MET A 36 4.83 -2.84 3.66
N ILE A 37 4.88 -2.75 2.34
CA ILE A 37 3.76 -3.12 1.46
C ILE A 37 4.17 -4.28 0.58
N SER A 38 3.22 -5.18 0.30
CA SER A 38 3.38 -6.22 -0.72
C SER A 38 2.42 -5.95 -1.87
N LEU A 39 2.95 -5.98 -3.09
CA LEU A 39 2.25 -5.61 -4.31
C LEU A 39 2.49 -6.61 -5.43
N ASP A 40 1.54 -6.63 -6.37
CA ASP A 40 1.64 -7.30 -7.65
C ASP A 40 2.09 -6.30 -8.72
N THR A 41 3.26 -6.54 -9.32
CA THR A 41 3.88 -5.61 -10.28
C THR A 41 3.41 -5.82 -11.72
N THR A 42 2.55 -6.82 -11.96
CA THR A 42 1.86 -7.00 -13.24
C THR A 42 0.70 -6.02 -13.43
N GLN A 43 0.29 -5.36 -12.34
CA GLN A 43 -0.82 -4.41 -12.35
C GLN A 43 -0.46 -3.09 -13.05
N PRO A 44 -1.41 -2.48 -13.78
CA PRO A 44 -1.16 -1.23 -14.49
C PRO A 44 -0.82 -0.09 -13.53
N GLY A 45 0.08 0.79 -13.95
CA GLY A 45 0.50 1.97 -13.18
C GLY A 45 1.58 1.71 -12.14
N VAL A 46 2.02 0.46 -11.94
CA VAL A 46 3.21 0.17 -11.14
C VAL A 46 4.47 0.54 -11.94
N SER A 47 5.37 1.27 -11.30
CA SER A 47 6.70 1.58 -11.83
C SER A 47 7.75 1.20 -10.80
N LEU A 48 8.61 0.26 -11.17
CA LEU A 48 9.76 -0.23 -10.41
C LEU A 48 10.91 -0.51 -11.38
N PRO A 49 12.14 -0.73 -10.89
CA PRO A 49 13.23 -1.17 -11.76
C PRO A 49 12.88 -2.45 -12.51
N SER A 50 13.41 -2.60 -13.72
CA SER A 50 13.02 -3.67 -14.66
C SER A 50 13.14 -5.09 -14.09
N ARG A 51 14.06 -5.31 -13.14
CA ARG A 51 14.25 -6.61 -12.46
C ARG A 51 13.08 -6.99 -11.54
N LEU A 52 12.36 -6.00 -11.03
CA LEU A 52 11.24 -6.18 -10.10
C LEU A 52 9.89 -6.09 -10.80
N MET A 53 9.85 -5.85 -12.11
CA MET A 53 8.62 -5.85 -12.90
C MET A 53 8.19 -7.27 -13.29
N ASN A 54 6.89 -7.46 -13.53
CA ASN A 54 6.26 -8.75 -13.90
C ASN A 54 6.34 -9.86 -12.84
N LEU A 55 6.51 -9.49 -11.58
CA LEU A 55 6.46 -10.36 -10.42
C LEU A 55 5.13 -10.22 -9.69
N GLU A 56 4.53 -11.34 -9.31
CA GLU A 56 3.23 -11.39 -8.60
C GLU A 56 3.33 -10.92 -7.14
N CYS A 57 4.52 -10.94 -6.57
CA CYS A 57 4.76 -10.55 -5.18
C CYS A 57 6.11 -9.85 -5.05
N VAL A 58 6.08 -8.54 -4.86
CA VAL A 58 7.23 -7.71 -4.48
C VAL A 58 6.89 -6.99 -3.19
N SER A 59 7.86 -6.87 -2.28
CA SER A 59 7.69 -6.09 -1.05
C SER A 59 8.64 -4.91 -1.02
N LEU A 60 8.11 -3.75 -0.60
CA LEU A 60 8.85 -2.49 -0.53
C LEU A 60 8.68 -1.89 0.86
N ASN A 61 9.76 -1.32 1.38
CA ASN A 61 9.80 -0.64 2.67
C ASN A 61 9.76 0.88 2.47
N TYR A 62 8.88 1.54 3.21
CA TYR A 62 8.75 2.99 3.25
C TYR A 62 8.96 3.48 4.67
N SER A 63 9.66 4.60 4.84
CA SER A 63 9.89 5.20 6.14
C SER A 63 10.07 6.70 6.00
N HIS A 64 9.46 7.47 6.90
CA HIS A 64 9.76 8.91 7.03
C HIS A 64 11.21 9.16 7.49
N ARG A 65 11.88 8.17 8.11
CA ARG A 65 13.29 8.28 8.53
C ARG A 65 14.26 8.34 7.37
N TYR A 66 13.87 7.85 6.19
CA TYR A 66 14.70 7.95 4.99
C TYR A 66 14.77 9.38 4.43
N ASN A 67 13.93 10.30 4.93
CA ASN A 67 13.90 11.71 4.56
C ASN A 67 13.95 11.95 3.04
N LEU A 68 13.17 11.14 2.32
CA LEU A 68 13.08 11.18 0.87
C LEU A 68 12.30 12.45 0.46
N PRO A 69 12.90 13.35 -0.34
CA PRO A 69 12.30 14.64 -0.67
C PRO A 69 11.05 14.53 -1.55
N ASP A 70 10.87 13.40 -2.22
CA ASP A 70 9.80 13.11 -3.16
C ASP A 70 8.85 12.00 -2.66
N PHE A 71 8.92 11.65 -1.38
CA PHE A 71 8.00 10.69 -0.78
C PHE A 71 6.62 11.28 -0.59
N GLY A 72 5.67 10.81 -1.41
CA GLY A 72 4.27 11.21 -1.38
C GLY A 72 3.35 10.00 -1.40
N TYR A 73 2.23 10.10 -0.70
CA TYR A 73 1.16 9.10 -0.70
C TYR A 73 -0.20 9.77 -0.55
N ASP A 74 -1.19 9.29 -1.28
CA ASP A 74 -2.53 9.87 -1.38
C ASP A 74 -3.59 8.78 -1.62
N GLU A 75 -4.79 9.14 -2.10
CA GLU A 75 -5.85 8.16 -2.40
C GLU A 75 -5.57 7.27 -3.61
N ALA A 76 -4.62 7.62 -4.47
CA ALA A 76 -4.25 6.87 -5.66
C ALA A 76 -3.16 5.84 -5.37
N GLY A 77 -2.17 6.18 -4.55
CA GLY A 77 -1.07 5.27 -4.23
C GLY A 77 0.02 5.89 -3.37
N VAL A 78 1.20 5.30 -3.49
CA VAL A 78 2.45 5.81 -2.91
C VAL A 78 3.50 5.95 -4.01
N SER A 79 4.29 7.01 -3.91
CA SER A 79 5.43 7.26 -4.81
C SER A 79 6.62 7.80 -4.02
N ALA A 80 7.82 7.37 -4.39
CA ALA A 80 9.07 7.85 -3.79
C ALA A 80 10.26 7.36 -4.61
N THR A 81 11.38 8.09 -4.54
CA THR A 81 12.66 7.53 -4.97
C THR A 81 13.20 6.56 -3.92
N LEU A 82 13.37 5.29 -4.29
CA LEU A 82 13.93 4.25 -3.43
C LEU A 82 15.32 3.84 -3.91
N SER A 83 16.16 3.40 -2.96
CA SER A 83 17.48 2.85 -3.24
C SER A 83 17.40 1.35 -3.52
N PHE A 84 18.03 0.93 -4.60
CA PHE A 84 18.25 -0.45 -5.01
C PHE A 84 19.75 -0.70 -5.25
N ASP A 85 20.15 -1.95 -5.43
CA ASP A 85 21.56 -2.32 -5.71
C ASP A 85 22.14 -1.61 -6.94
N GLU A 86 21.27 -1.24 -7.89
CA GLU A 86 21.61 -0.57 -9.15
C GLU A 86 21.52 0.96 -9.08
N GLY A 87 21.13 1.52 -7.93
CA GLY A 87 21.03 2.96 -7.70
C GLY A 87 19.64 3.40 -7.23
N PHE A 88 19.34 4.68 -7.45
CA PHE A 88 18.07 5.28 -7.07
C PHE A 88 17.06 5.16 -8.21
N PHE A 89 15.83 4.75 -7.89
CA PHE A 89 14.75 4.66 -8.86
C PHE A 89 13.47 5.27 -8.30
N TYR A 90 12.79 6.07 -9.11
CA TYR A 90 11.51 6.67 -8.75
C TYR A 90 10.39 5.65 -8.92
N CYS A 91 9.83 5.21 -7.80
CA CYS A 91 8.82 4.17 -7.75
C CYS A 91 7.42 4.79 -7.69
N MET A 92 6.48 4.20 -8.42
CA MET A 92 5.04 4.50 -8.31
C MET A 92 4.28 3.20 -8.02
N VAL A 93 3.48 3.20 -6.97
CA VAL A 93 2.71 2.02 -6.51
C VAL A 93 1.27 2.42 -6.23
N PRO A 94 0.34 2.17 -7.17
CA PRO A 94 -1.07 2.40 -6.94
C PRO A 94 -1.66 1.46 -5.89
N TRP A 95 -2.63 1.89 -5.09
CA TRP A 95 -3.24 1.00 -4.07
C TRP A 95 -3.96 -0.21 -4.65
N ILE A 96 -4.29 -0.21 -5.95
CA ILE A 96 -4.90 -1.36 -6.62
C ILE A 96 -3.92 -2.53 -6.71
N SER A 97 -2.61 -2.27 -6.81
CA SER A 97 -1.58 -3.31 -6.89
C SER A 97 -1.17 -3.87 -5.53
N VAL A 98 -1.40 -3.13 -4.46
CA VAL A 98 -1.05 -3.52 -3.10
C VAL A 98 -2.10 -4.48 -2.55
N PHE A 99 -1.74 -5.73 -2.27
CA PHE A 99 -2.65 -6.67 -1.61
C PHE A 99 -2.40 -6.80 -0.11
N ARG A 100 -1.27 -6.29 0.40
CA ARG A 100 -0.94 -6.31 1.84
C ARG A 100 -0.23 -5.03 2.27
N VAL A 101 -0.64 -4.50 3.42
CA VAL A 101 0.04 -3.40 4.14
C VAL A 101 0.31 -3.89 5.56
N GLY A 102 1.55 -3.79 6.04
CA GLY A 102 1.90 -4.10 7.43
C GLY A 102 3.32 -4.63 7.61
N ASP A 103 3.75 -4.66 8.88
CA ASP A 103 5.11 -4.96 9.38
C ASP A 103 5.58 -6.41 9.19
N CYS A 104 5.38 -7.01 8.02
CA CYS A 104 6.00 -8.31 7.76
C CYS A 104 7.48 -8.11 7.41
N VAL A 105 8.29 -7.70 8.39
CA VAL A 105 9.70 -8.08 8.37
C VAL A 105 9.72 -9.60 8.36
N TRP A 106 9.94 -10.21 7.19
CA TRP A 106 10.30 -11.61 7.12
C TRP A 106 11.64 -11.74 7.83
N GLN A 107 11.60 -12.10 9.13
CA GLN A 107 12.76 -12.66 9.81
C GLN A 107 13.02 -14.02 9.18
N GLU A 108 14.23 -14.19 8.65
CA GLU A 108 14.75 -15.50 8.26
C GLU A 108 14.87 -16.37 9.53
N LYS A 109 14.63 -17.68 9.37
CA LYS A 109 14.70 -18.69 10.44
C LYS A 109 16.10 -18.82 11.04
#